data_AF-A0A6C0AXK0-F1
#
_entry.id   AF-A0A6C0AXK0-F1
#
_cell.length_a   1.000
_cell.length_b   1.000
_cell.length_c   1.000
_cell.angle_alpha   90.00
_cell.angle_beta   90.00
_cell.angle_gamma   90.00
#
_symmetry.space_group_name_H-M   'P 1'
#
loop_
_entity.id
_entity.type
_entity.pdbx_description
1 polymer ?
#
loop_
_entity_poly.entity_id
_entity_poly.type
_entity_poly.pdbx_seq_one_letter_code
_entity_poly.pdbx_strand_id
1 'polypeptide(L)'
;MWNEYFNNVIKIVGLDIVDKDCECTCDCHNFNFNINEWTPMCKNLCQTKCKNNTTVKKCLEKTNANITCYIGSQADNNILKEIIEQNGPFDIIIDDGSHLTEHQKISFEYLFPTLNNNGIYVIEDLHTSYSTSGPYRGGGLKQSHTAVEFLKDLIDDININGKFSTKKQAELSNREYLNYYENNISGIYNAKSICFIFKERL
;
A
#
# COMPACT_ATOMS: atom_id res chain seq x y z
N MET A 1 22.11 12.32 -16.11
CA MET A 1 21.18 13.39 -15.72
C MET A 1 20.10 12.97 -14.72
N TRP A 2 20.01 11.70 -14.29
CA TRP A 2 19.02 11.25 -13.28
C TRP A 2 19.58 11.14 -11.84
N ASN A 3 20.91 11.20 -11.65
CA ASN A 3 21.55 11.00 -10.34
C ASN A 3 21.60 12.25 -9.46
N GLU A 4 21.22 13.43 -9.96
CA GLU A 4 21.38 14.70 -9.21
C GLU A 4 20.12 15.12 -8.43
N TYR A 5 18.97 14.45 -8.61
CA TYR A 5 17.71 14.82 -7.93
C TYR A 5 17.41 14.02 -6.66
N PHE A 6 18.13 12.93 -6.37
CA PHE A 6 17.86 12.03 -5.23
C PHE A 6 18.84 12.19 -4.06
N ASN A 7 19.46 13.38 -3.92
CA ASN A 7 20.24 13.73 -2.72
C ASN A 7 19.36 14.04 -1.49
N ASN A 8 18.04 13.92 -1.62
CA ASN A 8 17.10 13.98 -0.51
C ASN A 8 16.71 12.55 -0.15
N VAL A 9 16.84 12.18 1.13
CA VAL A 9 16.52 10.85 1.64
C VAL A 9 15.04 10.53 1.34
N ILE A 10 14.76 9.70 0.33
CA ILE A 10 13.42 9.18 0.06
C ILE A 10 13.09 8.18 1.17
N LYS A 11 12.03 8.45 1.92
CA LYS A 11 11.51 7.49 2.90
C LYS A 11 10.48 6.57 2.26
N ILE A 12 10.83 5.29 2.18
CA ILE A 12 9.97 4.21 1.66
C ILE A 12 9.49 3.36 2.84
N VAL A 13 8.18 3.13 2.93
CA VAL A 13 7.62 2.09 3.79
C VAL A 13 7.05 0.99 2.92
N GLY A 14 7.65 -0.19 2.99
CA GLY A 14 7.07 -1.42 2.45
C GLY A 14 6.31 -2.14 3.55
N LEU A 15 5.02 -2.41 3.34
CA LEU A 15 4.20 -3.18 4.27
C LEU A 15 4.31 -4.68 3.99
N ASP A 16 5.50 -5.25 4.01
CA ASP A 16 5.65 -6.72 4.04
C ASP A 16 5.54 -7.18 5.49
N ILE A 17 4.33 -7.06 6.03
CA ILE A 17 4.08 -7.32 7.43
C ILE A 17 3.70 -8.79 7.58
N VAL A 18 4.65 -9.56 8.13
CA VAL A 18 4.49 -10.98 8.49
C VAL A 18 3.36 -11.12 9.50
N ASP A 19 2.16 -11.38 8.98
CA ASP A 19 0.97 -11.55 9.79
C ASP A 19 1.12 -12.80 10.67
N LYS A 20 0.86 -12.62 11.96
CA LYS A 20 1.00 -13.63 13.02
C LYS A 20 0.02 -14.79 12.81
N ASP A 21 -1.09 -14.50 12.12
CA ASP A 21 -2.26 -15.37 11.99
C ASP A 21 -2.43 -15.94 10.57
N CYS A 22 -1.53 -15.63 9.61
CA CYS A 22 -1.62 -16.13 8.25
C CYS A 22 -0.65 -17.29 8.01
N GLU A 23 -1.18 -18.48 7.69
CA GLU A 23 -0.37 -19.69 7.44
C GLU A 23 0.43 -19.69 6.12
N CYS A 24 0.46 -18.60 5.33
CA CYS A 24 1.03 -18.62 3.98
C CYS A 24 2.02 -17.49 3.65
N THR A 25 3.20 -17.96 3.22
CA THR A 25 4.04 -17.47 2.11
C THR A 25 4.28 -15.97 2.03
N CYS A 26 5.37 -15.54 2.65
CA CYS A 26 6.21 -14.50 2.08
C CYS A 26 6.55 -14.90 0.63
N ASP A 27 5.85 -14.33 -0.33
CA ASP A 27 6.02 -14.62 -1.76
C ASP A 27 6.92 -13.53 -2.35
N CYS A 28 8.22 -13.64 -2.08
CA CYS A 28 9.23 -12.80 -2.74
C CYS A 28 9.42 -13.27 -4.20
N HIS A 29 8.39 -13.18 -5.03
CA HIS A 29 8.43 -13.62 -6.42
C HIS A 29 8.82 -12.45 -7.35
N ASN A 30 10.12 -12.37 -7.64
CA ASN A 30 10.72 -11.82 -8.87
C ASN A 30 10.19 -10.45 -9.38
N PHE A 31 10.61 -9.36 -8.74
CA PHE A 31 10.70 -8.08 -9.43
C PHE A 31 11.83 -8.11 -10.48
N ASN A 32 11.46 -8.05 -11.76
CA ASN A 32 12.34 -7.69 -12.88
C ASN A 32 12.20 -6.20 -13.23
N PHE A 33 12.20 -5.34 -12.20
CA PHE A 33 12.49 -3.92 -12.38
C PHE A 33 13.97 -3.70 -12.07
N ASN A 34 14.70 -3.16 -13.05
CA ASN A 34 16.13 -2.94 -12.98
C ASN A 34 16.45 -1.72 -12.08
N ILE A 35 16.34 -1.94 -10.76
CA ILE A 35 17.00 -1.15 -9.71
C ILE A 35 18.13 -2.04 -9.19
N ASN A 36 19.36 -1.79 -9.64
CA ASN A 36 20.52 -2.65 -9.35
C ASN A 36 21.01 -2.62 -7.90
N GLU A 37 20.17 -2.24 -6.92
CA GLU A 37 20.60 -2.13 -5.51
C GLU A 37 19.66 -2.81 -4.50
N TRP A 38 18.45 -3.26 -4.88
CA TRP A 38 17.49 -3.88 -3.94
C TRP A 38 17.43 -5.42 -4.01
N THR A 39 18.12 -6.03 -4.98
CA THR A 39 17.80 -7.39 -5.45
C THR A 39 18.50 -8.59 -4.77
N PRO A 40 19.58 -8.50 -3.97
CA PRO A 40 20.13 -9.73 -3.37
C PRO A 40 19.40 -10.21 -2.10
N MET A 41 18.58 -9.38 -1.45
CA MET A 41 18.17 -9.63 -0.05
C MET A 41 17.06 -10.68 0.13
N CYS A 42 16.09 -10.78 -0.80
CA CYS A 42 14.91 -11.63 -0.61
C CYS A 42 15.01 -13.02 -1.26
N LYS A 43 15.96 -13.26 -2.18
CA LYS A 43 16.00 -14.49 -2.99
C LYS A 43 16.33 -15.78 -2.23
N ASN A 44 16.95 -15.71 -1.04
CA ASN A 44 17.41 -16.89 -0.31
C ASN A 44 16.63 -17.23 0.96
N LEU A 45 15.58 -16.48 1.31
CA LEU A 45 14.87 -16.64 2.60
C LEU A 45 13.42 -17.14 2.48
N CYS A 46 12.85 -17.18 1.28
CA CYS A 46 11.44 -17.54 1.04
C CYS A 46 11.14 -19.03 0.80
N GLN A 47 11.92 -19.96 1.36
CA GLN A 47 11.56 -21.38 1.35
C GLN A 47 11.09 -21.92 2.70
N THR A 48 11.15 -21.12 3.77
CA THR A 48 10.72 -21.55 5.10
C THR A 48 9.47 -20.80 5.53
N LYS A 49 8.32 -21.51 5.48
CA LYS A 49 7.04 -21.14 6.11
C LYS A 49 7.28 -20.33 7.40
N CYS A 50 6.93 -19.05 7.39
CA CYS A 50 7.03 -18.16 8.54
C CYS A 50 6.08 -18.65 9.64
N LYS A 51 6.57 -19.54 10.51
CA LYS A 51 5.83 -20.04 11.67
C LYS A 51 6.48 -19.68 13.01
N ASN A 52 7.69 -19.12 13.04
CA ASN A 52 8.42 -18.87 14.28
C ASN A 52 9.19 -17.53 14.30
N ASN A 53 9.24 -16.92 15.49
CA ASN A 53 9.96 -15.68 15.87
C ASN A 53 11.46 -15.66 15.48
N THR A 54 12.04 -16.83 15.16
CA THR A 54 13.44 -17.01 14.74
C THR A 54 13.71 -16.59 13.30
N THR A 55 12.74 -16.70 12.39
CA THR A 55 12.92 -16.34 10.97
C THR A 55 12.90 -14.83 10.76
N VAL A 56 11.97 -14.13 11.43
CA VAL A 56 11.90 -12.67 11.40
C VAL A 56 13.19 -12.05 11.95
N LYS A 57 13.73 -12.61 13.03
CA LYS A 57 15.02 -12.21 13.60
C LYS A 57 16.20 -12.31 12.62
N LYS A 58 16.22 -13.33 11.74
CA LYS A 58 17.25 -13.49 10.71
C LYS A 58 17.12 -12.50 9.54
N CYS A 59 15.91 -12.02 9.23
CA CYS A 59 15.71 -10.95 8.25
C CYS A 59 16.19 -9.60 8.81
N LEU A 60 15.91 -9.33 10.10
CA LEU A 60 16.38 -8.14 10.82
C LEU A 60 17.91 -8.08 10.94
N GLU A 61 18.57 -9.22 11.13
CA GLU A 61 20.04 -9.30 11.22
C GLU A 61 20.77 -8.96 9.89
N LYS A 62 20.04 -8.87 8.77
CA LYS A 62 20.58 -8.57 7.44
C LYS A 62 20.26 -7.16 6.95
N THR A 63 19.61 -6.32 7.76
CA THR A 63 19.30 -4.95 7.35
C THR A 63 20.55 -4.08 7.42
N ASN A 64 20.77 -3.27 6.38
CA ASN A 64 21.79 -2.24 6.40
C ASN A 64 21.31 -1.04 7.24
N ALA A 65 22.21 -0.13 7.62
CA ALA A 65 21.92 1.02 8.48
C ALA A 65 20.78 1.95 8.00
N ASN A 66 20.36 1.84 6.74
CA ASN A 66 19.30 2.66 6.13
C ASN A 66 17.94 1.93 6.03
N ILE A 67 17.80 0.73 6.61
CA ILE A 67 16.58 -0.07 6.58
C ILE A 67 16.13 -0.35 8.01
N THR A 68 14.95 0.18 8.36
CA THR A 68 14.26 -0.13 9.61
C THR A 68 13.13 -1.10 9.33
N CYS A 69 13.00 -2.14 10.15
CA CYS A 69 11.99 -3.16 10.00
C CYS A 69 11.14 -3.26 11.27
N TYR A 70 9.84 -3.45 11.07
CA TYR A 70 8.84 -3.56 12.12
C TYR A 70 8.15 -4.92 12.02
N ILE A 71 7.77 -5.50 13.16
CA ILE A 71 7.03 -6.76 13.23
C ILE A 71 5.63 -6.44 13.74
N GLY A 72 4.59 -6.71 12.95
CA GLY A 72 3.22 -6.37 13.31
C GLY A 72 2.18 -7.04 12.42
N SER A 73 1.00 -6.46 12.29
CA SER A 73 0.06 -6.70 11.19
C SER A 73 -0.20 -5.35 10.48
N GLN A 74 -0.34 -5.32 9.16
CA GLN A 74 -0.69 -4.08 8.45
C GLN A 74 -2.13 -3.61 8.75
N ALA A 75 -2.93 -4.44 9.41
CA ALA A 75 -4.25 -4.08 9.92
C ALA A 75 -4.24 -3.65 11.40
N ASP A 76 -3.08 -3.66 12.07
CA ASP A 76 -2.95 -3.21 13.45
C ASP A 76 -2.58 -1.72 13.49
N ASN A 77 -3.57 -0.88 13.81
CA ASN A 77 -3.38 0.57 13.88
C ASN A 77 -2.29 0.99 14.89
N ASN A 78 -1.97 0.18 15.91
CA ASN A 78 -0.92 0.54 16.87
C ASN A 78 0.47 0.47 16.24
N ILE A 79 0.76 -0.59 15.46
CA ILE A 79 2.05 -0.68 14.77
C ILE A 79 2.16 0.35 13.66
N LEU A 80 1.07 0.61 12.93
CA LEU A 80 1.07 1.65 11.90
C LEU A 80 1.34 3.02 12.52
N LYS A 81 0.69 3.34 13.65
CA LYS A 81 0.93 4.57 14.39
C LYS A 81 2.39 4.71 14.81
N GLU A 82 2.97 3.66 15.37
CA GLU A 82 4.39 3.64 15.75
C GLU A 82 5.31 3.92 14.55
N ILE A 83 5.06 3.25 13.42
CA ILE A 83 5.84 3.44 12.18
C ILE A 83 5.74 4.90 11.70
N ILE A 84 4.53 5.48 11.71
CA ILE A 84 4.29 6.87 11.30
C ILE A 84 5.00 7.85 12.23
N GLU A 85 4.90 7.67 13.55
CA GLU A 85 5.52 8.56 14.54
C GLU A 85 7.05 8.54 14.46
N GLN A 86 7.64 7.38 14.18
CA GLN A 86 9.10 7.22 14.12
C GLN A 86 9.69 7.61 12.76
N ASN A 87 8.97 7.37 11.66
CA ASN A 87 9.53 7.46 10.32
C ASN A 87 8.82 8.46 9.41
N GLY A 88 7.59 8.84 9.70
CA GLY A 88 6.80 9.74 8.85
C GLY A 88 7.34 11.18 8.80
N PRO A 89 6.80 12.02 7.89
CA PRO A 89 5.95 11.63 6.76
C PRO A 89 6.73 10.85 5.70
N PHE A 90 6.03 10.21 4.77
CA PHE A 90 6.62 9.33 3.74
C PHE A 90 6.55 9.92 2.34
N ASP A 91 7.54 9.62 1.51
CA ASP A 91 7.50 10.01 0.09
C ASP A 91 6.82 8.94 -0.76
N ILE A 92 7.07 7.66 -0.42
CA ILE A 92 6.50 6.51 -1.10
C ILE A 92 6.06 5.48 -0.06
N ILE A 93 4.85 4.94 -0.24
CA ILE A 93 4.34 3.81 0.53
C ILE A 93 3.98 2.71 -0.46
N ILE A 94 4.41 1.48 -0.18
CA ILE A 94 4.13 0.29 -0.99
C ILE A 94 3.41 -0.73 -0.11
N ASP A 95 2.17 -1.03 -0.45
CA ASP A 95 1.38 -2.11 0.13
C ASP A 95 1.53 -3.39 -0.71
N ASP A 96 2.48 -4.21 -0.26
CA ASP A 96 2.81 -5.53 -0.79
C ASP A 96 2.78 -6.56 0.36
N GLY A 97 1.72 -6.51 1.16
CA GLY A 97 1.62 -7.27 2.40
C GLY A 97 0.79 -8.54 2.29
N SER A 98 -0.18 -8.70 3.18
CA SER A 98 -1.00 -9.91 3.27
C SER A 98 -1.91 -10.18 2.05
N HIS A 99 -2.11 -9.18 1.20
CA HIS A 99 -3.07 -9.14 0.08
C HIS A 99 -4.51 -9.49 0.47
N LEU A 100 -4.84 -9.46 1.76
CA LEU A 100 -6.21 -9.50 2.24
C LEU A 100 -6.86 -8.16 1.93
N THR A 101 -7.99 -8.22 1.25
CA THR A 101 -8.78 -7.06 0.85
C THR A 101 -8.99 -6.06 1.99
N GLU A 102 -9.35 -6.55 3.19
CA GLU A 102 -9.60 -5.70 4.37
C GLU A 102 -8.31 -5.01 4.84
N HIS A 103 -7.19 -5.74 4.84
CA HIS A 103 -5.88 -5.22 5.24
C HIS A 103 -5.38 -4.13 4.28
N GLN A 104 -5.56 -4.34 2.97
CA GLN A 104 -5.21 -3.36 1.95
C GLN A 104 -5.99 -2.06 2.15
N LYS A 105 -7.31 -2.17 2.39
CA LYS A 105 -8.15 -1.01 2.68
C LYS A 105 -7.75 -0.29 3.97
N ILE A 106 -7.62 -1.01 5.08
CA ILE A 106 -7.24 -0.44 6.39
C ILE A 106 -5.90 0.30 6.27
N SER A 107 -4.91 -0.34 5.68
CA SER A 107 -3.57 0.25 5.57
C SER A 107 -3.57 1.47 4.65
N PHE A 108 -4.32 1.45 3.54
CA PHE A 108 -4.47 2.63 2.68
C PHE A 108 -5.10 3.81 3.44
N GLU A 109 -6.25 3.59 4.09
CA GLU A 109 -6.97 4.64 4.84
C GLU A 109 -6.10 5.26 5.94
N TYR A 110 -5.25 4.44 6.58
CA TYR A 110 -4.39 4.89 7.68
C TYR A 110 -3.11 5.58 7.21
N LEU A 111 -2.52 5.11 6.11
CA LEU A 111 -1.17 5.52 5.69
C LEU A 111 -1.18 6.57 4.58
N PHE A 112 -2.14 6.55 3.65
CA PHE A 112 -2.24 7.56 2.59
C PHE A 112 -2.24 9.00 3.13
N PRO A 113 -2.92 9.32 4.25
CA PRO A 113 -2.86 10.66 4.84
C PRO A 113 -1.47 11.10 5.30
N THR A 114 -0.56 10.17 5.53
CA THR A 114 0.80 10.42 6.04
C THR A 114 1.86 10.62 4.95
N LEU A 115 1.49 10.40 3.69
CA LEU A 115 2.33 10.77 2.55
C LEU A 115 2.58 12.29 2.51
N ASN A 116 3.78 12.68 2.12
CA ASN A 116 4.08 14.05 1.71
C ASN A 116 3.22 14.47 0.53
N ASN A 117 3.07 15.79 0.33
CA ASN A 117 2.55 16.29 -0.94
C ASN A 117 3.50 15.86 -2.07
N ASN A 118 2.96 15.46 -3.22
CA ASN A 118 3.65 14.78 -4.31
C ASN A 118 4.14 13.35 -3.98
N GLY A 119 3.67 12.77 -2.88
CA GLY A 119 3.96 11.38 -2.50
C GLY A 119 3.15 10.37 -3.32
N ILE A 120 3.56 9.11 -3.28
CA ILE A 120 2.94 8.01 -4.05
C ILE A 120 2.58 6.87 -3.11
N TYR A 121 1.33 6.40 -3.19
CA TYR A 121 0.91 5.13 -2.62
C TYR A 121 0.83 4.09 -3.74
N VAL A 122 1.44 2.94 -3.52
CA VAL A 122 1.42 1.80 -4.44
C VAL A 122 0.73 0.65 -3.74
N ILE A 123 -0.24 0.02 -4.42
CA ILE A 123 -0.91 -1.21 -3.95
C ILE A 123 -0.66 -2.32 -4.96
N GLU A 124 -0.07 -3.43 -4.49
CA GLU A 124 0.27 -4.60 -5.30
C GLU A 124 -0.74 -5.73 -5.14
N ASP A 125 -0.58 -6.77 -5.97
CA ASP A 125 -1.35 -8.00 -5.97
C ASP A 125 -2.88 -7.84 -5.93
N LEU A 126 -3.40 -6.83 -6.61
CA LEU A 126 -4.84 -6.58 -6.75
C LEU A 126 -5.63 -7.75 -7.35
N HIS A 127 -4.99 -8.68 -8.06
CA HIS A 127 -5.65 -9.87 -8.56
C HIS A 127 -6.24 -10.75 -7.44
N THR A 128 -5.73 -10.67 -6.20
CA THR A 128 -6.26 -11.40 -5.04
C THR A 128 -7.67 -10.94 -4.66
N SER A 129 -8.08 -9.72 -5.04
CA SER A 129 -9.45 -9.22 -4.88
C SER A 129 -10.51 -10.11 -5.55
N TYR A 130 -10.12 -10.96 -6.50
CA TYR A 130 -11.01 -11.89 -7.18
C TYR A 130 -11.01 -13.30 -6.59
N SER A 131 -10.17 -13.56 -5.58
CA SER A 131 -10.04 -14.89 -5.00
C SER A 131 -11.20 -15.21 -4.06
N THR A 132 -12.03 -16.19 -4.43
CA THR A 132 -13.16 -16.64 -3.60
C THR A 132 -12.76 -17.72 -2.58
N SER A 133 -11.54 -18.23 -2.64
CA SER A 133 -11.05 -19.33 -1.79
C SER A 133 -9.54 -19.22 -1.52
N GLY A 134 -9.00 -20.15 -0.73
CA GLY A 134 -7.56 -20.18 -0.42
C GLY A 134 -7.14 -19.13 0.63
N PRO A 135 -5.85 -18.74 0.65
CA PRO A 135 -5.32 -17.84 1.68
C PRO A 135 -5.93 -16.43 1.61
N TYR A 136 -6.22 -15.93 0.40
CA TYR A 136 -6.79 -14.60 0.13
C TYR A 136 -8.32 -14.63 0.00
N ARG A 137 -8.99 -15.51 0.77
CA ARG A 137 -10.45 -15.69 0.74
C ARG A 137 -11.18 -14.39 1.08
N GLY A 138 -12.41 -14.29 0.59
CA GLY A 138 -13.24 -13.11 0.78
C GLY A 138 -13.20 -12.15 -0.41
N GLY A 139 -12.57 -12.51 -1.52
CA GLY A 139 -12.70 -11.77 -2.77
C GLY A 139 -13.92 -12.19 -3.60
N GLY A 140 -13.99 -11.64 -4.82
CA GLY A 140 -14.95 -12.01 -5.85
C GLY A 140 -15.20 -10.89 -6.84
N LEU A 141 -15.65 -11.23 -8.05
CA LEU A 141 -15.97 -10.23 -9.06
C LEU A 141 -17.09 -9.29 -8.56
N LYS A 142 -16.83 -7.98 -8.58
CA LYS A 142 -17.78 -6.91 -8.18
C LYS A 142 -18.26 -7.03 -6.73
N GLN A 143 -17.45 -7.61 -5.86
CA GLN A 143 -17.74 -7.64 -4.43
C GLN A 143 -17.28 -6.32 -3.81
N SER A 144 -18.24 -5.54 -3.29
CA SER A 144 -18.04 -4.14 -2.88
C SER A 144 -16.99 -3.94 -1.79
N HIS A 145 -16.68 -4.98 -1.02
CA HIS A 145 -15.66 -4.91 0.02
C HIS A 145 -14.24 -5.08 -0.53
N THR A 146 -14.05 -5.54 -1.78
CA THR A 146 -12.72 -5.83 -2.37
C THR A 146 -11.86 -4.60 -2.58
N ALA A 147 -10.53 -4.78 -2.55
CA ALA A 147 -9.60 -3.68 -2.80
C ALA A 147 -9.79 -3.07 -4.20
N VAL A 148 -10.12 -3.89 -5.22
CA VAL A 148 -10.44 -3.36 -6.55
C VAL A 148 -11.73 -2.54 -6.57
N GLU A 149 -12.81 -2.94 -5.88
CA GLU A 149 -14.00 -2.09 -5.82
C GLU A 149 -13.74 -0.82 -5.00
N PHE A 150 -12.95 -0.89 -3.92
CA PHE A 150 -12.48 0.29 -3.21
C PHE A 150 -11.70 1.27 -4.11
N LEU A 151 -10.80 0.78 -4.98
CA LEU A 151 -10.10 1.63 -5.95
C LEU A 151 -11.05 2.25 -6.98
N LYS A 152 -12.15 1.58 -7.34
CA LYS A 152 -13.18 2.18 -8.20
C LYS A 152 -13.94 3.28 -7.48
N ASP A 153 -14.24 3.10 -6.19
CA ASP A 153 -14.83 4.18 -5.38
C ASP A 153 -13.91 5.41 -5.35
N LEU A 154 -12.59 5.22 -5.28
CA LEU A 154 -11.62 6.33 -5.38
C LEU A 154 -11.63 6.99 -6.77
N ILE A 155 -11.78 6.21 -7.85
CA ILE A 155 -11.95 6.74 -9.21
C ILE A 155 -13.21 7.59 -9.29
N ASP A 156 -14.31 7.12 -8.73
CA ASP A 156 -15.57 7.87 -8.69
C ASP A 156 -15.39 9.16 -7.87
N ASP A 157 -14.76 9.07 -6.70
CA ASP A 157 -14.49 10.23 -5.85
C ASP A 157 -13.73 11.32 -6.62
N ILE A 158 -12.57 11.04 -7.22
CA ILE A 158 -11.77 12.08 -7.87
C ILE A 158 -12.43 12.68 -9.13
N ASN A 159 -13.47 12.03 -9.69
CA ASN A 159 -14.11 12.47 -10.94
C ASN A 159 -15.52 13.04 -10.75
N ILE A 160 -16.28 12.59 -9.75
CA ILE A 160 -17.71 12.92 -9.63
C ILE A 160 -17.95 14.42 -9.44
N ASN A 161 -17.10 15.08 -8.64
CA ASN A 161 -17.15 16.51 -8.38
C ASN A 161 -16.01 17.31 -9.04
N GLY A 162 -15.05 16.65 -9.72
CA GLY A 162 -13.89 17.31 -10.33
C GLY A 162 -13.23 18.34 -9.39
N LYS A 163 -12.89 19.53 -9.90
CA LYS A 163 -12.36 20.64 -9.07
C LYS A 163 -13.42 21.39 -8.25
N PHE A 164 -14.71 21.23 -8.57
CA PHE A 164 -15.81 21.95 -7.92
C PHE A 164 -17.11 21.15 -8.03
N SER A 165 -17.80 20.94 -6.91
CA SER A 165 -19.13 20.33 -6.90
C SER A 165 -20.18 21.29 -7.49
N THR A 166 -20.95 20.82 -8.46
CA THR A 166 -22.21 21.44 -8.88
C THR A 166 -23.37 20.91 -8.03
N LYS A 167 -24.47 21.67 -7.92
CA LYS A 167 -25.67 21.24 -7.17
C LYS A 167 -26.16 19.82 -7.53
N LYS A 168 -26.11 19.47 -8.82
CA LYS A 168 -26.49 18.15 -9.34
C LYS A 168 -25.49 17.04 -8.92
N GLN A 169 -24.20 17.35 -8.83
CA GLN A 169 -23.19 16.40 -8.35
C GLN A 169 -23.24 16.26 -6.82
N ALA A 170 -23.55 17.34 -6.11
CA ALA A 170 -23.82 17.30 -4.67
C ALA A 170 -25.02 16.39 -4.33
N GLU A 171 -26.06 16.37 -5.17
CA GLU A 171 -27.18 15.43 -5.06
C GLU A 171 -26.75 13.97 -5.30
N LEU A 172 -25.93 13.72 -6.34
CA LEU A 172 -25.44 12.37 -6.68
C LEU A 172 -24.51 11.80 -5.61
N SER A 173 -23.62 12.63 -5.08
CA SER A 173 -22.63 12.25 -4.06
C SER A 173 -23.17 12.39 -2.63
N ASN A 174 -24.38 12.94 -2.48
CA ASN A 174 -25.00 13.29 -1.20
C ASN A 174 -24.09 14.14 -0.28
N ARG A 175 -23.27 15.02 -0.86
CA ARG A 175 -22.30 15.88 -0.15
C ARG A 175 -22.19 17.26 -0.78
N GLU A 176 -22.11 18.30 0.06
CA GLU A 176 -21.93 19.70 -0.39
C GLU A 176 -20.44 20.05 -0.62
N TYR A 177 -19.53 19.32 0.02
CA TYR A 177 -18.08 19.56 -0.03
C TYR A 177 -17.33 18.33 -0.54
N LEU A 178 -16.17 18.58 -1.15
CA LEU A 178 -15.23 17.53 -1.52
C LEU A 178 -14.73 16.78 -0.27
N ASN A 179 -14.67 15.46 -0.34
CA ASN A 179 -14.13 14.58 0.69
C ASN A 179 -12.60 14.64 0.73
N TYR A 180 -11.99 13.87 1.64
CA TYR A 180 -10.54 13.88 1.80
C TYR A 180 -9.81 13.46 0.52
N TYR A 181 -10.21 12.35 -0.10
CA TYR A 181 -9.55 11.80 -1.29
C TYR A 181 -9.71 12.71 -2.51
N GLU A 182 -10.88 13.31 -2.69
CA GLU A 182 -11.14 14.32 -3.73
C GLU A 182 -10.17 15.50 -3.66
N ASN A 183 -9.81 15.94 -2.45
CA ASN A 183 -8.89 17.07 -2.25
C ASN A 183 -7.41 16.67 -2.29
N ASN A 184 -7.07 15.39 -2.19
CA ASN A 184 -5.69 14.94 -1.94
C ASN A 184 -5.16 13.92 -2.95
N ILE A 185 -5.97 13.42 -3.87
CA ILE A 185 -5.53 12.54 -4.96
C ILE A 185 -5.52 13.32 -6.27
N SER A 186 -4.36 13.48 -6.90
CA SER A 186 -4.25 14.10 -8.23
C SER A 186 -4.34 13.10 -9.38
N GLY A 187 -4.10 11.81 -9.11
CA GLY A 187 -4.17 10.80 -10.15
C GLY A 187 -4.14 9.39 -9.62
N ILE A 188 -4.72 8.49 -10.40
CA ILE A 188 -4.72 7.04 -10.18
C ILE A 188 -4.28 6.38 -11.48
N TYR A 189 -3.25 5.53 -11.42
CA TYR A 189 -2.75 4.76 -12.56
C TYR A 189 -2.85 3.25 -12.25
N ASN A 190 -3.73 2.57 -12.97
CA ASN A 190 -3.92 1.13 -12.86
C ASN A 190 -3.11 0.39 -13.92
N ALA A 191 -2.34 -0.61 -13.49
CA ALA A 191 -1.69 -1.57 -14.36
C ALA A 191 -2.05 -3.00 -13.92
N LYS A 192 -1.45 -4.01 -14.58
CA LYS A 192 -1.77 -5.41 -14.31
C LYS A 192 -1.41 -5.76 -12.85
N SER A 193 -2.44 -5.91 -12.02
CA SER A 193 -2.33 -6.29 -10.61
C SER A 193 -1.58 -5.30 -9.71
N ILE A 194 -1.45 -4.04 -10.12
CA ILE A 194 -0.79 -2.99 -9.34
C ILE A 194 -1.45 -1.64 -9.64
N CYS A 195 -1.58 -0.78 -8.63
CA CYS A 195 -2.12 0.56 -8.78
C CYS A 195 -1.23 1.60 -8.07
N PHE A 196 -1.04 2.75 -8.72
CA PHE A 196 -0.30 3.89 -8.22
C PHE A 196 -1.26 5.04 -7.98
N ILE A 197 -1.24 5.62 -6.79
CA ILE A 197 -2.11 6.70 -6.35
C ILE A 197 -1.23 7.88 -5.96
N PHE A 198 -1.38 8.98 -6.68
CA PHE A 198 -0.55 10.17 -6.53
C PHE A 198 -1.22 11.16 -5.58
N LYS A 199 -0.50 11.57 -4.53
CA LYS A 199 -0.98 12.53 -3.56
C LYS A 199 -0.57 13.94 -3.95
N GLU A 200 -1.55 14.82 -4.12
CA GLU A 200 -1.33 16.25 -4.27
C GLU A 200 -2.55 16.98 -3.71
N ARG A 201 -2.33 17.97 -2.87
CA ARG A 201 -3.40 18.82 -2.36
C ARG A 201 -3.83 19.78 -3.47
N LEU A 202 -5.04 19.55 -3.97
CA LEU A 202 -5.66 20.33 -5.06
C LEU A 202 -6.40 21.57 -4.56
#